data_AF-A0A9E2B924-F1
#
_entry.id   AF-A0A9E2B924-F1
#
_cell.length_a   1.000
_cell.length_b   1.000
_cell.length_c   1.000
_cell.angle_alpha   90.00
_cell.angle_beta   90.00
_cell.angle_gamma   90.00
#
_symmetry.space_group_name_H-M   'P 1'
#
loop_
_entity.id
_entity.type
_entity.pdbx_description
1 polymer ?
#
loop_
_entity_poly.entity_id
_entity_poly.type
_entity_poly.pdbx_seq_one_letter_code
_entity_poly.pdbx_strand_id
1 'polypeptide(L)'
;MDFTFRAFAEDGPGSHWQRHFKKHWPAYRRWFLRFGERKRPTYLESIQALKKHMPEMLPSYETMVDLAGGGDHAARFLSQYCPPPLFRGCSQSVYIQDEVVLVRNYDYSPYIFDGLVMRSKFDQRAVIAMLDCMSGALDGINSDGLAVSMSFGGREEFGEGFGIPMLLRYVLEYAGNVAEACELIKRVPVNGAYNVMLLDSDAKFETLAIGPGQAPLALGNKVSTNHQPGSSWPIY
;
A
#
# COMPACT_ATOMS: atom_id res chain seq x y z
N MET A 1 7.09 19.06 -18.91
CA MET A 1 6.19 18.96 -17.74
C MET A 1 7.09 18.94 -16.53
N ASP A 2 6.96 19.90 -15.63
CA ASP A 2 7.77 19.92 -14.42
C ASP A 2 7.06 19.08 -13.36
N PHE A 3 7.76 18.10 -12.80
CA PHE A 3 7.27 17.25 -11.71
C PHE A 3 8.11 17.52 -10.47
N THR A 4 7.46 17.77 -9.33
CA THR A 4 8.14 18.11 -8.09
C THR A 4 7.73 17.15 -6.99
N PHE A 5 8.71 16.46 -6.43
CA PHE A 5 8.54 15.67 -5.22
C PHE A 5 8.29 16.59 -4.02
N ARG A 6 7.42 16.15 -3.14
CA ARG A 6 7.06 16.85 -1.90
C ARG A 6 7.30 15.92 -0.73
N ALA A 7 7.59 16.51 0.42
CA ALA A 7 7.68 15.78 1.67
C ALA A 7 7.00 16.57 2.79
N PHE A 8 6.37 15.87 3.73
CA PHE A 8 5.98 16.44 5.03
C PHE A 8 6.06 15.39 6.13
N ALA A 9 6.11 15.86 7.38
CA ALA A 9 6.05 15.03 8.57
C ALA A 9 4.83 15.41 9.40
N GLU A 10 4.05 14.42 9.80
CA GLU A 10 2.88 14.60 10.66
C GLU A 10 2.63 13.28 11.40
N ASP A 11 2.67 13.28 12.74
CA ASP A 11 2.53 12.03 13.51
C ASP A 11 1.18 11.37 13.22
N GLY A 12 0.07 12.10 13.41
CA GLY A 12 -1.28 11.66 13.02
C GLY A 12 -1.76 12.32 11.72
N PRO A 13 -2.89 11.87 11.15
CA PRO A 13 -3.57 12.63 10.12
C PRO A 13 -3.96 14.01 10.66
N GLY A 14 -3.49 15.08 10.04
CA GLY A 14 -3.80 16.45 10.47
C GLY A 14 -3.89 17.45 9.33
N SER A 15 -3.40 18.66 9.54
CA SER A 15 -3.56 19.78 8.60
C SER A 15 -2.79 19.61 7.29
N HIS A 16 -1.61 18.95 7.33
CA HIS A 16 -0.84 18.67 6.12
C HIS A 16 -1.53 17.60 5.29
N TRP A 17 -1.93 16.51 5.94
CA TRP A 17 -2.73 15.46 5.32
C TRP A 17 -4.05 16.00 4.74
N GLN A 18 -4.81 16.78 5.51
CA GLN A 18 -6.11 17.32 5.07
C GLN A 18 -5.95 18.24 3.84
N ARG A 19 -4.90 19.05 3.80
CA ARG A 19 -4.59 19.90 2.64
C ARG A 19 -4.27 19.05 1.41
N HIS A 20 -3.48 17.99 1.58
CA HIS A 20 -3.20 17.04 0.51
C HIS A 20 -4.49 16.37 0.01
N PHE A 21 -5.33 15.88 0.93
CA PHE A 21 -6.61 15.27 0.61
C PHE A 21 -7.49 16.21 -0.21
N LYS A 22 -7.75 17.42 0.28
CA LYS A 22 -8.59 18.43 -0.42
C LYS A 22 -8.09 18.71 -1.84
N LYS A 23 -6.78 18.76 -2.03
CA LYS A 23 -6.17 19.02 -3.35
C LYS A 23 -6.38 17.86 -4.34
N HIS A 24 -6.21 16.61 -3.92
CA HIS A 24 -6.18 15.46 -4.84
C HIS A 24 -7.51 14.70 -4.87
N TRP A 25 -8.41 14.92 -3.91
CA TRP A 25 -9.67 14.20 -3.78
C TRP A 25 -10.54 14.23 -5.03
N PRO A 26 -10.70 15.35 -5.78
CA PRO A 26 -11.48 15.32 -7.00
C PRO A 26 -10.98 14.31 -8.05
N ALA A 27 -9.66 14.12 -8.15
CA ALA A 27 -9.06 13.15 -9.06
C ALA A 27 -9.24 11.72 -8.54
N TYR A 28 -8.92 11.48 -7.27
CA TYR A 28 -9.11 10.18 -6.63
C TYR A 28 -10.57 9.73 -6.63
N ARG A 29 -11.52 10.64 -6.43
CA ARG A 29 -12.96 10.33 -6.52
C ARG A 29 -13.35 9.88 -7.92
N ARG A 30 -12.86 10.56 -8.97
CA ARG A 30 -13.11 10.13 -10.37
C ARG A 30 -12.51 8.76 -10.64
N TRP A 31 -11.30 8.51 -10.16
CA TRP A 31 -10.66 7.20 -10.28
C TRP A 31 -11.42 6.11 -9.53
N PHE A 32 -11.79 6.36 -8.26
CA PHE A 32 -12.51 5.42 -7.41
C PHE A 32 -13.86 5.02 -8.04
N LEU A 33 -14.56 5.97 -8.65
CA LEU A 33 -15.87 5.78 -9.26
C LEU A 33 -15.81 5.45 -10.77
N ARG A 34 -14.62 5.22 -11.36
CA ARG A 34 -14.47 5.10 -12.82
C ARG A 34 -15.25 3.96 -13.46
N PHE A 35 -15.59 2.94 -12.68
CA PHE A 35 -16.41 1.79 -13.12
C PHE A 35 -17.86 1.86 -12.62
N GLY A 36 -18.28 3.03 -12.13
CA GLY A 36 -19.59 3.23 -11.53
C GLY A 36 -19.61 2.96 -10.03
N GLU A 37 -20.43 3.73 -9.32
CA GLU A 37 -20.56 3.67 -7.86
C GLU A 37 -21.04 2.32 -7.35
N ARG A 38 -21.96 1.67 -8.07
CA ARG A 38 -22.49 0.34 -7.75
C ARG A 38 -21.45 -0.79 -7.85
N LYS A 39 -20.30 -0.53 -8.48
CA LYS A 39 -19.18 -1.47 -8.55
C LYS A 39 -18.18 -1.28 -7.41
N ARG A 40 -18.41 -0.34 -6.49
CA ARG A 40 -17.60 -0.12 -5.29
C ARG A 40 -18.34 -0.66 -4.07
N PRO A 41 -17.63 -1.21 -3.07
CA PRO A 41 -18.25 -1.64 -1.81
C PRO A 41 -18.94 -0.45 -1.14
N THR A 42 -20.03 -0.69 -0.44
CA THR A 42 -20.71 0.27 0.42
C THR A 42 -19.83 0.67 1.60
N TYR A 43 -20.21 1.75 2.29
CA TYR A 43 -19.55 2.13 3.55
C TYR A 43 -19.57 0.98 4.57
N LEU A 44 -20.70 0.29 4.71
CA LEU A 44 -20.85 -0.80 5.69
C LEU A 44 -19.92 -1.97 5.38
N GLU A 45 -19.85 -2.42 4.12
CA GLU A 45 -18.92 -3.48 3.71
C GLU A 45 -17.47 -3.07 3.96
N SER A 46 -17.12 -1.83 3.63
CA SER A 46 -15.77 -1.27 3.80
C SER A 46 -15.33 -1.25 5.27
N ILE A 47 -16.20 -0.75 6.16
CA ILE A 47 -15.88 -0.66 7.59
C ILE A 47 -15.88 -2.03 8.28
N GLN A 48 -16.75 -2.95 7.86
CA GLN A 48 -16.75 -4.32 8.37
C GLN A 48 -15.47 -5.05 7.97
N ALA A 49 -15.00 -4.87 6.75
CA ALA A 49 -13.71 -5.42 6.31
C ALA A 49 -12.55 -4.89 7.15
N LEU A 50 -12.48 -3.57 7.38
CA LEU A 50 -11.45 -2.96 8.24
C LEU A 50 -11.50 -3.55 9.66
N LYS A 51 -12.68 -3.57 10.28
CA LYS A 51 -12.89 -4.13 11.63
C LYS A 51 -12.44 -5.58 11.75
N LYS A 52 -12.62 -6.37 10.68
CA LYS A 52 -12.27 -7.78 10.67
C LYS A 52 -10.78 -8.02 10.49
N HIS A 53 -10.12 -7.27 9.60
CA HIS A 53 -8.77 -7.61 9.13
C HIS A 53 -7.67 -6.68 9.66
N MET A 54 -8.01 -5.42 9.95
CA MET A 54 -7.06 -4.40 10.43
C MET A 54 -7.75 -3.50 11.48
N PRO A 55 -8.29 -4.07 12.58
CA PRO A 55 -9.01 -3.31 13.59
C PRO A 55 -8.15 -2.20 14.21
N GLU A 56 -6.83 -2.39 14.27
CA GLU A 56 -5.90 -1.42 14.83
C GLU A 56 -5.85 -0.11 14.03
N MET A 57 -6.14 -0.17 12.72
CA MET A 57 -6.15 1.01 11.85
C MET A 57 -7.39 1.89 12.01
N LEU A 58 -8.44 1.41 12.71
CA LEU A 58 -9.72 2.11 12.79
C LEU A 58 -9.63 3.54 13.34
N PRO A 59 -8.91 3.82 14.45
CA PRO A 59 -8.85 5.19 14.99
C PRO A 59 -8.25 6.19 13.99
N SER A 60 -7.20 5.77 13.28
CA SER A 60 -6.57 6.59 12.24
C SER A 60 -7.48 6.77 11.02
N TYR A 61 -8.18 5.71 10.61
CA TYR A 61 -9.18 5.78 9.56
C TYR A 61 -10.31 6.76 9.91
N GLU A 62 -10.89 6.68 11.11
CA GLU A 62 -11.97 7.56 11.56
C GLU A 62 -11.52 9.03 11.57
N THR A 63 -10.32 9.30 12.09
CA THR A 63 -9.71 10.63 12.05
C THR A 63 -9.56 11.16 10.62
N MET A 64 -9.10 10.33 9.68
CA MET A 64 -8.99 10.69 8.26
C MET A 64 -10.36 10.97 7.63
N VAL A 65 -11.39 10.19 7.96
CA VAL A 65 -12.76 10.39 7.46
C VAL A 65 -13.33 11.72 7.96
N ASP A 66 -13.15 12.03 9.23
CA ASP A 66 -13.59 13.30 9.82
C ASP A 66 -12.88 14.49 9.16
N LEU A 67 -11.56 14.40 8.99
CA LEU A 67 -10.77 15.43 8.31
C LEU A 67 -11.16 15.58 6.83
N ALA A 68 -11.57 14.48 6.17
CA ALA A 68 -12.09 14.50 4.80
C ALA A 68 -13.50 15.13 4.70
N GLY A 69 -14.16 15.39 5.83
CA GLY A 69 -15.49 15.99 5.90
C GLY A 69 -16.64 14.98 6.04
N GLY A 70 -16.36 13.72 6.38
CA GLY A 70 -17.37 12.71 6.74
C GLY A 70 -18.24 12.17 5.59
N GLY A 71 -17.86 12.42 4.33
CA GLY A 71 -18.66 11.98 3.17
C GLY A 71 -18.53 10.49 2.85
N ASP A 72 -19.64 9.84 2.46
CA ASP A 72 -19.72 8.40 2.12
C ASP A 72 -18.60 7.94 1.16
N HIS A 73 -18.45 8.63 0.02
CA HIS A 73 -17.43 8.29 -0.97
C HIS A 73 -16.00 8.37 -0.44
N ALA A 74 -15.71 9.38 0.40
CA ALA A 74 -14.39 9.55 0.98
C ALA A 74 -14.10 8.43 1.98
N ALA A 75 -15.07 8.09 2.84
CA ALA A 75 -14.95 6.99 3.79
C ALA A 75 -14.70 5.65 3.09
N ARG A 76 -15.48 5.33 2.06
CA ARG A 76 -15.30 4.12 1.24
C ARG A 76 -13.93 4.07 0.58
N PHE A 77 -13.49 5.18 0.00
CA PHE A 77 -12.16 5.28 -0.63
C PHE A 77 -11.03 5.10 0.40
N LEU A 78 -11.11 5.77 1.55
CA LEU A 78 -10.06 5.74 2.58
C LEU A 78 -9.89 4.35 3.21
N SER A 79 -10.92 3.52 3.18
CA SER A 79 -10.80 2.12 3.60
C SER A 79 -9.89 1.29 2.71
N GLN A 80 -9.73 1.72 1.44
CA GLN A 80 -9.05 0.98 0.39
C GLN A 80 -9.54 -0.47 0.26
N TYR A 81 -10.79 -0.75 0.62
CA TYR A 81 -11.44 -2.03 0.37
C TYR A 81 -11.95 -2.08 -1.06
N CYS A 82 -11.57 -3.13 -1.79
CA CYS A 82 -11.88 -3.33 -3.20
C CYS A 82 -11.70 -2.06 -4.05
N PRO A 83 -10.50 -1.44 -4.10
CA PRO A 83 -10.28 -0.27 -4.94
C PRO A 83 -10.24 -0.67 -6.42
N PRO A 84 -10.37 0.29 -7.36
CA PRO A 84 -10.06 0.04 -8.75
C PRO A 84 -8.62 -0.51 -8.92
N PRO A 85 -8.37 -1.36 -9.92
CA PRO A 85 -7.03 -1.86 -10.22
C PRO A 85 -5.96 -0.78 -10.35
N LEU A 86 -4.80 -1.04 -9.73
CA LEU A 86 -3.57 -0.27 -9.84
C LEU A 86 -2.57 -1.09 -10.67
N PHE A 87 -2.25 -0.65 -11.89
CA PHE A 87 -1.32 -1.34 -12.78
C PHE A 87 -0.10 -0.47 -13.04
N ARG A 88 1.10 -0.94 -12.68
CA ARG A 88 2.36 -0.25 -12.98
C ARG A 88 3.55 -1.22 -12.92
N GLY A 89 4.57 -0.95 -13.73
CA GLY A 89 5.82 -1.71 -13.77
C GLY A 89 6.71 -1.36 -12.58
N CYS A 90 7.47 -2.32 -12.05
CA CYS A 90 8.44 -2.08 -10.98
C CYS A 90 9.57 -3.11 -11.04
N SER A 91 10.74 -2.72 -10.56
CA SER A 91 11.85 -3.61 -10.25
C SER A 91 12.27 -3.37 -8.81
N GLN A 92 12.50 -4.44 -8.06
CA GLN A 92 12.92 -4.40 -6.67
C GLN A 92 14.01 -5.44 -6.41
N SER A 93 14.95 -5.10 -5.52
CA SER A 93 16.04 -5.99 -5.13
C SER A 93 16.51 -5.74 -3.71
N VAL A 94 16.95 -6.80 -3.03
CA VAL A 94 17.73 -6.72 -1.81
C VAL A 94 19.20 -7.03 -2.07
N TYR A 95 20.07 -6.22 -1.48
CA TYR A 95 21.50 -6.44 -1.40
C TYR A 95 21.88 -6.65 0.08
N ILE A 96 22.53 -7.77 0.35
CA ILE A 96 22.92 -8.19 1.71
C ILE A 96 24.33 -8.74 1.62
N GLN A 97 25.32 -7.87 1.84
CA GLN A 97 26.74 -8.22 1.94
C GLN A 97 27.39 -7.40 3.07
N ASP A 98 28.14 -6.37 2.70
CA ASP A 98 28.72 -5.36 3.60
C ASP A 98 27.67 -4.35 4.06
N GLU A 99 26.69 -4.06 3.20
CA GLU A 99 25.50 -3.27 3.54
C GLU A 99 24.21 -4.08 3.36
N VAL A 100 23.15 -3.61 4.04
CA VAL A 100 21.80 -4.17 4.00
C VAL A 100 20.90 -3.14 3.35
N VAL A 101 20.55 -3.37 2.08
CA VAL A 101 19.86 -2.39 1.25
C VAL A 101 18.68 -3.03 0.53
N LEU A 102 17.53 -2.38 0.59
CA LEU A 102 16.41 -2.62 -0.33
C LEU A 102 16.36 -1.48 -1.33
N VAL A 103 16.45 -1.81 -2.63
CA VAL A 103 16.29 -0.85 -3.72
C VAL A 103 15.04 -1.17 -4.53
N ARG A 104 14.30 -0.13 -4.88
CA ARG A 104 13.17 -0.22 -5.80
C ARG A 104 13.21 0.89 -6.84
N ASN A 105 12.84 0.54 -8.07
CA ASN A 105 12.40 1.48 -9.09
C ASN A 105 10.90 1.28 -9.36
N TYR A 106 10.16 2.38 -9.54
CA TYR A 106 8.72 2.33 -9.81
C TYR A 106 8.38 3.09 -11.10
N ASP A 107 7.92 2.38 -12.13
CA ASP A 107 7.53 2.95 -13.42
C ASP A 107 6.12 3.54 -13.34
N TYR A 108 6.05 4.76 -12.76
CA TYR A 108 4.81 5.49 -12.53
C TYR A 108 4.68 6.67 -13.48
N SER A 109 3.50 6.83 -14.09
CA SER A 109 3.21 8.00 -14.92
C SER A 109 3.18 9.29 -14.07
N PRO A 110 3.96 10.33 -14.43
CA PRO A 110 3.98 11.59 -13.68
C PRO A 110 2.65 12.34 -13.72
N TYR A 111 1.72 11.94 -14.59
CA TYR A 111 0.38 12.53 -14.69
C TYR A 111 -0.58 12.08 -13.58
N ILE A 112 -0.29 10.95 -12.93
CA ILE A 112 -1.16 10.39 -11.89
C ILE A 112 -0.42 9.99 -10.61
N PHE A 113 0.89 10.19 -10.57
CA PHE A 113 1.72 9.92 -9.41
C PHE A 113 1.63 11.07 -8.39
N ASP A 114 1.42 10.75 -7.11
CA ASP A 114 1.30 11.75 -6.05
C ASP A 114 2.62 12.49 -5.77
N GLY A 115 3.77 11.82 -5.97
CA GLY A 115 5.10 12.38 -5.74
C GLY A 115 5.29 12.87 -4.29
N LEU A 116 4.72 12.14 -3.32
CA LEU A 116 4.66 12.58 -1.94
C LEU A 116 5.32 11.55 -1.01
N VAL A 117 6.33 12.00 -0.28
CA VAL A 117 6.91 11.25 0.84
C VAL A 117 6.32 11.78 2.14
N MET A 118 5.93 10.90 3.05
CA MET A 118 5.44 11.28 4.37
C MET A 118 6.20 10.53 5.46
N ARG A 119 6.57 11.27 6.51
CA ARG A 119 6.94 10.69 7.81
C ARG A 119 5.72 10.75 8.73
N SER A 120 5.17 9.60 9.09
CA SER A 120 3.99 9.45 9.95
C SER A 120 4.32 8.72 11.25
N LYS A 121 3.36 8.66 12.17
CA LYS A 121 3.27 7.69 13.29
C LYS A 121 1.78 7.56 13.64
N PHE A 122 1.03 6.93 12.73
CA PHE A 122 -0.43 6.88 12.83
C PHE A 122 -0.89 6.09 14.06
N ASP A 123 -0.09 5.10 14.47
CA ASP A 123 -0.30 4.41 15.74
C ASP A 123 1.04 4.00 16.38
N GLN A 124 1.50 2.77 16.13
CA GLN A 124 2.60 2.16 16.87
C GLN A 124 3.97 2.70 16.46
N ARG A 125 4.25 2.74 15.16
CA ARG A 125 5.59 2.95 14.61
C ARG A 125 5.68 4.21 13.80
N ALA A 126 6.82 4.89 13.88
CA ALA A 126 7.08 5.97 12.93
C ALA A 126 7.42 5.35 11.57
N VAL A 127 6.84 5.87 10.49
CA VAL A 127 7.01 5.32 9.13
C VAL A 127 7.38 6.44 8.19
N ILE A 128 8.43 6.23 7.38
CA ILE A 128 8.72 7.05 6.21
C ILE A 128 8.28 6.25 4.98
N ALA A 129 7.37 6.79 4.18
CA ALA A 129 6.84 6.09 3.01
C ALA A 129 6.59 7.02 1.83
N MET A 130 6.78 6.50 0.62
CA MET A 130 6.18 7.08 -0.58
C MET A 130 4.68 6.78 -0.54
N LEU A 131 3.85 7.81 -0.62
CA LEU A 131 2.40 7.67 -0.50
C LEU A 131 1.72 7.39 -1.85
N ASP A 132 0.64 6.64 -1.78
CA ASP A 132 -0.42 6.58 -2.80
C ASP A 132 -1.77 6.35 -2.08
N CYS A 133 -2.86 6.72 -2.72
CA CYS A 133 -4.20 6.67 -2.16
C CYS A 133 -4.32 7.42 -0.81
N MET A 134 -3.74 8.63 -0.72
CA MET A 134 -3.75 9.56 0.42
C MET A 134 -2.98 9.16 1.68
N SER A 135 -3.06 7.90 2.11
CA SER A 135 -2.40 7.41 3.34
C SER A 135 -1.78 6.02 3.19
N GLY A 136 -2.05 5.34 2.07
CA GLY A 136 -1.40 4.09 1.71
C GLY A 136 0.08 4.30 1.38
N ALA A 137 0.86 3.22 1.50
CA ALA A 137 2.29 3.21 1.20
C ALA A 137 2.57 2.43 -0.10
N LEU A 138 3.37 3.00 -0.99
CA LEU A 138 3.92 2.25 -2.12
C LEU A 138 5.13 1.45 -1.68
N ASP A 139 6.00 2.07 -0.90
CA ASP A 139 7.18 1.53 -0.23
C ASP A 139 7.50 2.41 0.99
N GLY A 140 8.37 1.91 1.86
CA GLY A 140 8.80 2.67 3.03
C GLY A 140 9.67 1.88 3.99
N ILE A 141 10.02 2.54 5.09
CA ILE A 141 10.75 1.98 6.22
C ILE A 141 10.13 2.48 7.53
N ASN A 142 10.08 1.63 8.55
CA ASN A 142 9.59 1.99 9.87
C ASN A 142 10.71 2.18 10.91
N SER A 143 10.34 2.64 12.10
CA SER A 143 11.26 2.96 13.20
C SER A 143 12.03 1.75 13.75
N ASP A 144 11.59 0.53 13.48
CA ASP A 144 12.25 -0.70 13.91
C ASP A 144 13.28 -1.20 12.87
N GLY A 145 13.31 -0.56 11.69
CA GLY A 145 14.20 -0.89 10.59
C GLY A 145 13.62 -1.88 9.59
N LEU A 146 12.32 -2.18 9.64
CA LEU A 146 11.64 -2.95 8.60
C LEU A 146 11.39 -2.06 7.37
N ALA A 147 12.04 -2.40 6.27
CA ALA A 147 11.81 -1.82 4.95
C ALA A 147 10.90 -2.74 4.11
N VAL A 148 9.97 -2.13 3.37
CA VAL A 148 9.02 -2.85 2.55
C VAL A 148 8.84 -2.17 1.19
N SER A 149 8.75 -2.97 0.14
CA SER A 149 8.40 -2.50 -1.20
C SER A 149 7.52 -3.51 -1.94
N MET A 150 7.00 -3.12 -3.10
CA MET A 150 6.14 -3.99 -3.89
C MET A 150 6.36 -3.89 -5.39
N SER A 151 5.92 -4.90 -6.12
CA SER A 151 5.79 -4.88 -7.57
C SER A 151 4.51 -5.58 -8.01
N PHE A 152 4.03 -5.29 -9.21
CA PHE A 152 2.89 -5.99 -9.79
C PHE A 152 3.18 -7.49 -9.94
N GLY A 153 2.19 -8.36 -9.69
CA GLY A 153 2.38 -9.82 -9.73
C GLY A 153 2.22 -10.46 -11.12
N GLY A 154 1.93 -9.69 -12.17
CA GLY A 154 1.80 -10.22 -13.53
C GLY A 154 0.46 -10.92 -13.82
N ARG A 155 -0.59 -10.65 -13.03
CA ARG A 155 -1.92 -11.25 -13.19
C ARG A 155 -3.01 -10.19 -13.19
N GLU A 156 -3.97 -10.32 -14.09
CA GLU A 156 -5.10 -9.38 -14.25
C GLU A 156 -6.33 -9.74 -13.40
N GLU A 157 -6.22 -10.80 -12.61
CA GLU A 157 -7.28 -11.25 -11.72
C GLU A 157 -7.38 -10.27 -10.53
N PHE A 158 -8.52 -9.60 -10.42
CA PHE A 158 -8.88 -8.81 -9.26
C PHE A 158 -10.03 -9.47 -8.52
N GLY A 159 -9.90 -9.55 -7.21
CA GLY A 159 -10.92 -10.12 -6.32
C GLY A 159 -11.27 -9.18 -5.18
N GLU A 160 -11.98 -9.74 -4.21
CA GLU A 160 -12.34 -9.05 -2.98
C GLU A 160 -11.13 -8.97 -2.03
N GLY A 161 -10.85 -7.77 -1.50
CA GLY A 161 -9.72 -7.53 -0.60
C GLY A 161 -9.25 -6.09 -0.59
N PHE A 162 -8.20 -5.82 0.16
CA PHE A 162 -7.61 -4.49 0.28
C PHE A 162 -6.67 -4.17 -0.87
N GLY A 163 -6.61 -2.89 -1.22
CA GLY A 163 -5.57 -2.36 -2.10
C GLY A 163 -4.19 -2.55 -1.48
N ILE A 164 -3.20 -2.84 -2.33
CA ILE A 164 -1.82 -3.00 -1.91
C ILE A 164 -1.30 -1.82 -1.07
N PRO A 165 -1.63 -0.53 -1.35
CA PRO A 165 -1.08 0.56 -0.53
C PRO A 165 -1.52 0.51 0.94
N MET A 166 -2.73 0.00 1.20
CA MET A 166 -3.24 -0.17 2.56
C MET A 166 -2.55 -1.32 3.28
N LEU A 167 -2.32 -2.45 2.58
CA LEU A 167 -1.57 -3.57 3.15
C LEU A 167 -0.16 -3.15 3.58
N LEU A 168 0.58 -2.44 2.70
CA LEU A 168 1.94 -2.00 3.03
C LEU A 168 1.95 -1.01 4.19
N ARG A 169 0.99 -0.08 4.22
CA ARG A 169 0.82 0.83 5.36
C ARG A 169 0.61 0.04 6.65
N TYR A 170 -0.30 -0.93 6.66
CA TYR A 170 -0.55 -1.75 7.83
C TYR A 170 0.70 -2.52 8.28
N VAL A 171 1.43 -3.14 7.36
CA VAL A 171 2.67 -3.85 7.69
C VAL A 171 3.70 -2.91 8.31
N LEU A 172 3.92 -1.74 7.73
CA LEU A 172 4.89 -0.77 8.22
C LEU A 172 4.53 -0.21 9.61
N GLU A 173 3.24 -0.05 9.91
CA GLU A 173 2.79 0.44 11.22
C GLU A 173 2.88 -0.66 12.30
N TYR A 174 2.61 -1.93 11.96
CA TYR A 174 2.36 -2.99 12.96
C TYR A 174 3.36 -4.13 13.03
N ALA A 175 4.29 -4.28 12.08
CA ALA A 175 5.38 -5.27 12.16
C ALA A 175 6.73 -4.60 12.44
N GLY A 176 7.54 -5.20 13.33
CA GLY A 176 8.90 -4.74 13.63
C GLY A 176 9.99 -5.43 12.78
N ASN A 177 9.69 -6.59 12.22
CA ASN A 177 10.65 -7.42 11.47
C ASN A 177 9.95 -8.24 10.37
N VAL A 178 10.74 -8.96 9.57
CA VAL A 178 10.23 -9.75 8.43
C VAL A 178 9.26 -10.84 8.86
N ALA A 179 9.52 -11.51 10.00
CA ALA A 179 8.68 -12.60 10.47
C ALA A 179 7.27 -12.10 10.85
N GLU A 180 7.19 -11.00 11.61
CA GLU A 180 5.92 -10.35 11.95
C GLU A 180 5.20 -9.86 10.70
N ALA A 181 5.91 -9.25 9.76
CA ALA A 181 5.33 -8.77 8.50
C ALA A 181 4.67 -9.90 7.70
N CYS A 182 5.33 -11.06 7.60
CA CYS A 182 4.77 -12.25 6.97
C CYS A 182 3.46 -12.71 7.64
N GLU A 183 3.38 -12.67 8.97
CA GLU A 183 2.15 -13.03 9.71
C GLU A 183 1.02 -12.01 9.49
N LEU A 184 1.33 -10.71 9.44
CA LEU A 184 0.32 -9.70 9.10
C LEU A 184 -0.23 -9.93 7.69
N ILE A 185 0.63 -10.16 6.71
CA ILE A 185 0.25 -10.33 5.31
C ILE A 185 -0.66 -11.55 5.11
N LYS A 186 -0.44 -12.66 5.83
CA LYS A 186 -1.29 -13.86 5.78
C LYS A 186 -2.76 -13.59 6.18
N ARG A 187 -3.02 -12.59 7.02
CA ARG A 187 -4.35 -12.33 7.59
C ARG A 187 -5.21 -11.39 6.73
N VAL A 188 -4.58 -10.63 5.84
CA VAL A 188 -5.24 -9.53 5.11
C VAL A 188 -5.49 -9.95 3.66
N PRO A 189 -6.75 -10.05 3.20
CA PRO A 189 -7.05 -10.34 1.81
C PRO A 189 -6.64 -9.16 0.92
N VAL A 190 -6.08 -9.43 -0.24
CA VAL A 190 -5.70 -8.41 -1.23
C VAL A 190 -6.54 -8.49 -2.50
N ASN A 191 -6.81 -7.33 -3.09
CA ASN A 191 -7.68 -7.25 -4.26
C ASN A 191 -6.97 -7.60 -5.58
N GLY A 192 -5.64 -7.70 -5.60
CA GLY A 192 -4.86 -7.97 -6.81
C GLY A 192 -3.55 -8.71 -6.50
N ALA A 193 -2.86 -9.14 -7.54
CA ALA A 193 -1.60 -9.87 -7.42
C ALA A 193 -0.39 -8.93 -7.34
N TYR A 194 0.46 -9.14 -6.33
CA TYR A 194 1.67 -8.34 -6.09
C TYR A 194 2.80 -9.20 -5.54
N ASN A 195 4.04 -8.78 -5.74
CA ASN A 195 5.20 -9.31 -5.02
C ASN A 195 5.61 -8.29 -3.96
N VAL A 196 5.58 -8.68 -2.70
CA VAL A 196 5.98 -7.82 -1.56
C VAL A 196 7.36 -8.25 -1.09
N MET A 197 8.33 -7.35 -1.15
CA MET A 197 9.69 -7.59 -0.67
C MET A 197 9.88 -6.92 0.69
N LEU A 198 10.39 -7.70 1.63
CA LEU A 198 10.59 -7.34 3.03
C LEU A 198 12.09 -7.45 3.34
N LEU A 199 12.63 -6.49 4.09
CA LEU A 199 13.99 -6.50 4.60
C LEU A 199 14.00 -5.87 6.00
N ASP A 200 14.59 -6.54 6.99
CA ASP A 200 14.75 -5.97 8.33
C ASP A 200 16.21 -5.65 8.70
N SER A 201 16.38 -5.01 9.85
CA SER A 201 17.67 -4.57 10.39
C SER A 201 18.61 -5.72 10.78
N ASP A 202 18.09 -6.94 10.94
CA ASP A 202 18.89 -8.16 11.16
C ASP A 202 19.38 -8.79 9.84
N ALA A 203 19.19 -8.10 8.71
CA ALA A 203 19.47 -8.61 7.36
C ALA A 203 18.66 -9.86 6.99
N LYS A 204 17.49 -10.08 7.62
CA LYS A 204 16.53 -11.08 7.15
C LYS A 204 15.73 -10.46 6.02
N PHE A 205 15.35 -11.28 5.04
CA PHE A 205 14.53 -10.83 3.93
C PHE A 205 13.58 -11.92 3.47
N GLU A 206 12.48 -11.52 2.83
CA GLU A 206 11.56 -12.41 2.14
C GLU A 206 10.90 -11.66 0.98
N THR A 207 10.60 -12.37 -0.11
CA THR A 207 9.74 -11.86 -1.18
C THR A 207 8.49 -12.74 -1.24
N LEU A 208 7.34 -12.18 -0.88
CA LEU A 208 6.05 -12.87 -0.93
C LEU A 208 5.31 -12.59 -2.23
N ALA A 209 4.94 -13.62 -2.97
CA ALA A 209 3.89 -13.54 -3.98
C ALA A 209 2.53 -13.61 -3.30
N ILE A 210 1.71 -12.58 -3.48
CA ILE A 210 0.33 -12.53 -2.98
C ILE A 210 -0.66 -12.36 -4.14
N GLY A 211 -1.91 -12.73 -3.91
CA GLY A 211 -3.00 -12.52 -4.85
C GLY A 211 -4.37 -12.81 -4.26
N PRO A 212 -5.44 -12.49 -4.99
CA PRO A 212 -6.80 -12.59 -4.47
C PRO A 212 -7.18 -14.03 -4.14
N GLY A 213 -7.72 -14.25 -2.94
CA GLY A 213 -8.19 -15.57 -2.49
C GLY A 213 -7.08 -16.62 -2.33
N GLN A 214 -5.82 -16.23 -2.32
CA GLN A 214 -4.67 -17.14 -2.24
C GLN A 214 -3.86 -16.88 -0.97
N ALA A 215 -3.32 -17.94 -0.38
CA ALA A 215 -2.32 -17.81 0.67
C ALA A 215 -1.02 -17.21 0.07
N PRO A 216 -0.33 -16.32 0.81
CA PRO A 216 0.98 -15.83 0.37
C PRO A 216 1.97 -16.96 0.12
N LEU A 217 2.72 -16.87 -0.97
CA LEU A 217 3.79 -17.80 -1.34
C LEU A 217 5.15 -17.13 -1.12
N ALA A 218 5.98 -17.71 -0.27
CA ALA A 218 7.37 -17.31 -0.12
C ALA A 218 8.17 -17.67 -1.38
N LEU A 219 8.83 -16.67 -1.97
CA LEU A 219 9.66 -16.84 -3.16
C LEU A 219 11.15 -16.92 -2.82
N GLY A 220 11.60 -16.27 -1.74
CA GLY A 220 13.02 -16.21 -1.36
C GLY A 220 13.93 -15.51 -2.38
N ASN A 221 13.39 -14.95 -3.46
CA ASN A 221 14.16 -14.30 -4.51
C ASN A 221 14.63 -12.92 -4.06
N LYS A 222 15.92 -12.62 -4.27
CA LYS A 222 16.53 -11.31 -3.99
C LYS A 222 16.23 -10.23 -5.04
N VAL A 223 15.59 -10.62 -6.13
CA VAL A 223 15.18 -9.74 -7.24
C VAL A 223 13.76 -10.11 -7.62
N SER A 224 12.92 -9.11 -7.82
CA SER A 224 11.56 -9.30 -8.32
C SER A 224 11.17 -8.16 -9.24
N THR A 225 10.48 -8.49 -10.32
CA THR A 225 9.88 -7.50 -11.24
C THR A 225 8.38 -7.74 -11.32
N ASN A 226 7.78 -7.88 -12.50
CA ASN A 226 6.33 -7.87 -12.67
C ASN A 226 5.68 -9.23 -12.97
N HIS A 227 6.21 -10.29 -12.36
CA HIS A 227 5.76 -11.66 -12.60
C HIS A 227 5.77 -12.49 -11.33
N GLN A 228 4.87 -13.46 -11.28
CA GLN A 228 4.83 -14.54 -10.29
C GLN A 228 5.09 -15.89 -10.97
N PRO A 229 5.55 -16.92 -10.24
CA PRO A 229 5.69 -18.25 -10.81
C PRO A 229 4.40 -18.72 -11.50
N GLY A 230 4.52 -19.16 -12.75
CA GLY A 230 3.38 -19.63 -13.55
C GLY A 230 2.49 -18.52 -14.14
N SER A 231 2.83 -17.24 -13.95
CA SER A 231 2.13 -16.14 -14.65
C SER A 231 2.69 -15.94 -16.06
N SER A 232 1.81 -15.79 -17.03
CA SER A 232 2.13 -15.25 -18.36
C SER A 232 1.31 -13.98 -18.57
N TRP A 233 1.89 -12.83 -18.28
CA TRP A 233 1.25 -11.56 -18.62
C TRP A 233 1.57 -11.23 -20.09
N PRO A 234 0.57 -11.17 -20.99
CA PRO A 234 0.81 -11.17 -22.45
C PRO A 234 1.27 -9.82 -23.02
N ILE A 235 1.48 -8.78 -22.20
CA ILE A 235 1.79 -7.41 -22.63
C ILE A 235 3.24 -7.01 -22.27
N TYR A 236 4.12 -7.97 -21.96
CA TYR A 236 5.58 -7.78 -21.98
C TYR A 236 6.25 -8.76 -22.92
#